data_AF-A0A9E5M054-F1
#
_entry.id   AF-A0A9E5M054-F1
#
_cell.length_a   1.000
_cell.length_b   1.000
_cell.length_c   1.000
_cell.angle_alpha   90.00
_cell.angle_beta   90.00
_cell.angle_gamma   90.00
#
_symmetry.space_group_name_H-M   'P 1'
#
loop_
_entity.id
_entity.type
_entity.pdbx_description
1 polymer ?
#
loop_
_entity_poly.entity_id
_entity_poly.type
_entity_poly.pdbx_seq_one_letter_code
_entity_poly.pdbx_strand_id
1 'polypeptide(L)'
;MKSPRLIRFFTILSISIVAVSAITWLGLGRITAAIPKVDAFGGLKDRPKKESSAVNYLVVGSDTREGLSKAEIKRLRVGGTEVAAGKRSDTMLLIHISKKRDKAAIISIPRDTYALIPEHTSSSGKLIPATHSKINSAYNWGGAPLLI
;
A
#
# COMPACT_ATOMS: atom_id res chain seq x y z
N MET A 1 -2.36 -26.11 -50.28
CA MET A 1 -3.50 -26.28 -49.34
C MET A 1 -2.94 -26.49 -47.93
N LYS A 2 -3.20 -25.60 -46.97
CA LYS A 2 -2.73 -25.79 -45.57
C LYS A 2 -3.38 -27.05 -44.99
N SER A 3 -2.61 -27.92 -44.33
CA SER A 3 -3.15 -29.17 -43.83
C SER A 3 -4.17 -28.88 -42.69
N PRO A 4 -5.35 -29.54 -42.68
CA PRO A 4 -6.37 -29.31 -41.66
C PRO A 4 -5.88 -29.65 -40.23
N ARG A 5 -4.82 -30.47 -40.12
CA ARG A 5 -4.13 -30.77 -38.86
C ARG A 5 -3.38 -29.56 -38.29
N LEU A 6 -2.73 -28.77 -39.16
CA LEU A 6 -2.01 -27.56 -38.74
C LEU A 6 -2.97 -26.50 -38.21
N ILE A 7 -4.11 -26.31 -38.88
CA ILE A 7 -5.13 -25.34 -38.47
C ILE A 7 -5.69 -25.72 -37.10
N ARG A 8 -6.07 -26.98 -36.88
CA ARG A 8 -6.55 -27.47 -35.58
C ARG A 8 -5.53 -27.30 -34.46
N PHE A 9 -4.25 -27.57 -34.74
CA PHE A 9 -3.19 -27.37 -33.76
C PHE A 9 -3.09 -25.91 -33.31
N PHE A 10 -3.05 -24.96 -34.25
CA PHE A 10 -2.99 -23.53 -33.91
C PHE A 10 -4.26 -23.04 -33.20
N THR A 11 -5.44 -23.53 -33.57
CA THR A 11 -6.69 -23.19 -32.88
C THR A 11 -6.68 -23.67 -31.44
N ILE A 12 -6.28 -24.92 -31.19
CA ILE A 12 -6.18 -25.48 -29.83
C ILE A 12 -5.16 -24.70 -29.01
N LEU A 13 -3.98 -24.43 -29.58
CA LEU A 13 -2.95 -23.64 -28.90
C LEU A 13 -3.44 -22.25 -28.52
N SER A 14 -4.15 -21.56 -29.43
CA SER A 14 -4.75 -20.25 -29.15
C SER A 14 -5.79 -20.31 -28.03
N ILE A 15 -6.67 -21.31 -28.04
CA ILE A 15 -7.70 -21.48 -27.00
C ILE A 15 -7.03 -21.78 -25.65
N SER A 16 -6.00 -22.62 -25.63
CA SER A 16 -5.23 -22.92 -24.42
C SER A 16 -4.57 -21.67 -23.85
N ILE A 17 -3.96 -20.82 -24.68
CA ILE A 17 -3.34 -19.56 -24.24
C ILE A 17 -4.39 -18.64 -23.61
N VAL A 18 -5.56 -18.48 -24.24
CA VAL A 18 -6.65 -17.64 -23.72
C VAL A 18 -7.18 -18.21 -22.40
N ALA A 19 -7.39 -19.53 -22.32
CA ALA A 19 -7.88 -20.19 -21.12
C ALA A 19 -6.91 -20.02 -19.94
N VAL A 20 -5.61 -20.25 -20.16
CA VAL A 20 -4.57 -20.07 -19.12
C VAL A 20 -4.49 -18.61 -18.68
N SER A 21 -4.56 -17.66 -19.63
CA SER A 21 -4.54 -16.22 -19.32
C SER A 21 -5.75 -15.82 -18.47
N ALA A 22 -6.95 -16.31 -18.80
CA ALA A 22 -8.17 -16.03 -18.06
C ALA A 22 -8.12 -16.62 -16.64
N ILE A 23 -7.66 -17.87 -16.48
CA ILE A 23 -7.50 -18.51 -15.16
C ILE A 23 -6.49 -17.72 -14.31
N THR A 24 -5.37 -17.31 -14.89
CA THR A 24 -4.34 -16.53 -14.20
C THR A 24 -4.90 -15.16 -13.76
N TRP A 25 -5.62 -14.48 -14.64
CA TRP A 25 -6.27 -13.20 -14.33
C TRP A 25 -7.27 -13.33 -13.18
N LEU A 26 -8.13 -14.35 -13.20
CA LEU A 26 -9.09 -14.61 -12.13
C LEU A 26 -8.40 -14.94 -10.79
N GLY A 27 -7.34 -15.74 -10.83
CA GLY A 27 -6.53 -16.07 -9.66
C GLY A 27 -5.88 -14.82 -9.03
N LEU A 28 -5.22 -14.01 -9.84
CA LEU A 28 -4.61 -12.75 -9.40
C LEU A 28 -5.64 -11.73 -8.92
N GLY A 29 -6.82 -11.68 -9.55
CA GLY A 29 -7.93 -10.83 -9.14
C GLY A 29 -8.41 -11.15 -7.72
N ARG A 30 -8.50 -12.44 -7.35
CA ARG A 30 -8.87 -12.86 -6.00
C ARG A 30 -7.83 -12.48 -4.96
N ILE A 31 -6.54 -12.64 -5.26
CA ILE A 31 -5.45 -12.25 -4.37
C ILE A 31 -5.45 -10.74 -4.16
N THR A 32 -5.59 -9.97 -5.24
CA THR A 32 -5.61 -8.50 -5.19
C THR A 32 -6.83 -7.97 -4.44
N ALA A 33 -7.98 -8.64 -4.55
CA ALA A 33 -9.19 -8.29 -3.82
C ALA A 33 -9.07 -8.55 -2.30
N ALA A 34 -8.22 -9.50 -1.89
CA ALA A 34 -7.95 -9.78 -0.48
C ALA A 34 -7.06 -8.72 0.19
N ILE A 35 -6.46 -7.80 -0.59
CA ILE A 35 -5.62 -6.73 -0.05
C ILE A 35 -6.54 -5.55 0.32
N PRO A 36 -6.67 -5.21 1.62
CA PRO A 36 -7.45 -4.05 2.04
C PRO A 36 -6.83 -2.78 1.45
N LYS A 37 -7.67 -1.95 0.82
CA LYS A 37 -7.28 -0.67 0.26
C LYS A 37 -7.80 0.43 1.16
N VAL A 38 -6.93 1.34 1.57
CA VAL A 38 -7.29 2.55 2.30
C VAL A 38 -7.18 3.72 1.34
N ASP A 39 -8.16 4.61 1.36
CA ASP A 39 -8.04 5.88 0.65
C ASP A 39 -7.07 6.78 1.41
N ALA A 40 -5.82 6.76 0.96
CA ALA A 40 -4.74 7.52 1.57
C ALA A 40 -4.81 9.03 1.24
N PHE A 41 -5.68 9.44 0.32
CA PHE A 41 -5.89 10.85 -0.03
C PHE A 41 -7.26 11.37 0.39
N GLY A 42 -8.05 10.56 1.12
CA GLY A 42 -9.37 10.92 1.58
C GLY A 42 -9.31 12.18 2.43
N GLY A 43 -9.95 13.26 1.96
CA GLY A 43 -10.00 14.56 2.65
C GLY A 43 -8.95 15.58 2.22
N LEU A 44 -7.95 15.22 1.42
CA LEU A 44 -6.98 16.17 0.86
C LEU A 44 -7.58 16.90 -0.34
N LYS A 45 -7.79 18.22 -0.19
CA LYS A 45 -8.34 19.08 -1.27
C LYS A 45 -7.26 19.78 -2.09
N ASP A 46 -6.13 20.11 -1.47
CA ASP A 46 -5.09 20.95 -2.05
C ASP A 46 -3.84 20.13 -2.43
N ARG A 47 -4.01 19.14 -3.31
CA ARG A 47 -2.88 18.38 -3.81
C ARG A 47 -2.12 19.19 -4.87
N PRO A 48 -0.77 19.24 -4.82
CA PRO A 48 0.03 19.82 -5.89
C PRO A 48 -0.33 19.21 -7.25
N LYS A 49 -0.39 20.07 -8.28
CA LYS A 49 -0.66 19.63 -9.64
C LYS A 49 0.41 18.63 -10.09
N LYS A 50 -0.01 17.62 -10.85
CA LYS A 50 0.88 16.60 -11.36
C LYS A 50 1.71 17.17 -12.52
N GLU A 51 2.93 17.60 -12.22
CA GLU A 51 3.83 18.22 -13.21
C GLU A 51 4.54 17.20 -14.14
N SER A 52 4.55 15.91 -13.80
CA SER A 52 5.28 14.88 -14.55
C SER A 52 4.59 13.51 -14.51
N SER A 53 4.92 12.64 -15.47
CA SER A 53 4.56 11.22 -15.44
C SER A 53 5.53 10.36 -14.61
N ALA A 54 6.54 10.98 -13.99
CA ALA A 54 7.28 10.37 -12.89
C ALA A 54 6.32 9.94 -11.76
N VAL A 55 6.69 8.90 -11.02
CA VAL A 55 5.83 8.30 -10.00
C VAL A 55 6.56 8.27 -8.67
N ASN A 56 5.87 8.69 -7.62
CA ASN A 56 6.33 8.58 -6.25
C ASN A 56 5.48 7.53 -5.54
N TYR A 57 6.13 6.57 -4.89
CA TYR A 57 5.51 5.65 -3.95
C TYR A 57 6.04 5.93 -2.55
N LEU A 58 5.15 6.09 -1.59
CA LEU A 58 5.51 6.05 -0.18
C LEU A 58 5.23 4.63 0.32
N VAL A 59 6.29 3.91 0.70
CA VAL A 59 6.19 2.58 1.30
C VAL A 59 6.31 2.73 2.80
N VAL A 60 5.30 2.25 3.51
CA VAL A 60 5.19 2.36 4.96
C VAL A 60 5.09 0.95 5.54
N GLY A 61 6.11 0.53 6.27
CA GLY A 61 6.10 -0.70 7.05
C GLY A 61 5.45 -0.43 8.40
N SER A 62 4.29 -1.03 8.65
CA SER A 62 3.57 -0.86 9.92
C SER A 62 3.43 -2.20 10.63
N ASP A 63 3.96 -2.31 11.85
CA ASP A 63 3.73 -3.45 12.74
C ASP A 63 2.40 -3.27 13.46
N THR A 64 1.28 -3.48 12.75
CA THR A 64 -0.05 -3.52 13.39
C THR A 64 -0.43 -4.96 13.71
N ARG A 65 -0.85 -5.22 14.95
CA ARG A 65 -1.47 -6.50 15.36
C ARG A 65 -3.00 -6.42 15.48
N GLU A 66 -3.58 -5.27 15.09
CA GLU A 66 -5.02 -5.04 15.06
C GLU A 66 -5.67 -5.95 14.01
N GLY A 67 -6.75 -6.64 14.38
CA GLY A 67 -7.52 -7.52 13.49
C GLY A 67 -7.08 -9.00 13.48
N LEU A 68 -6.03 -9.38 14.21
CA LEU A 68 -5.68 -10.80 14.38
C LEU A 68 -6.64 -11.48 15.36
N SER A 69 -7.22 -12.61 14.96
CA SER A 69 -7.99 -13.45 15.88
C SER A 69 -7.10 -14.05 16.96
N LYS A 70 -7.68 -14.43 18.11
CA LYS A 70 -6.95 -15.13 19.19
C LYS A 70 -6.22 -16.39 18.68
N ALA A 71 -6.77 -17.06 17.67
CA ALA A 71 -6.16 -18.22 17.03
C ALA A 71 -4.94 -17.85 16.18
N GLU A 72 -5.00 -16.73 15.45
CA GLU A 72 -3.88 -16.24 14.63
C GLU A 72 -2.75 -15.67 15.48
N ILE A 73 -3.08 -14.99 16.59
CA ILE A 73 -2.11 -14.53 17.60
C ILE A 73 -1.31 -15.71 18.14
N LYS A 74 -2.00 -16.80 18.54
CA LYS A 74 -1.39 -18.03 19.03
C LYS A 74 -0.56 -18.74 17.95
N ARG A 75 -1.04 -18.77 16.70
CA ARG A 75 -0.35 -19.42 15.56
C ARG A 75 0.92 -18.67 15.16
N LEU A 76 0.84 -17.34 15.08
CA LEU A 76 1.96 -16.48 14.66
C LEU A 76 2.93 -16.18 15.81
N ARG A 77 2.63 -16.64 17.04
CA ARG A 77 3.41 -16.39 18.26
C ARG A 77 3.68 -14.91 18.50
N VAL A 78 2.76 -14.06 18.05
CA VAL A 78 2.80 -12.63 18.36
C VAL A 78 2.20 -12.47 19.75
N GLY A 79 2.89 -11.78 20.68
CA GLY A 79 2.41 -11.58 22.05
C GLY A 79 1.02 -10.90 22.12
N GLY A 80 0.42 -10.84 23.32
CA GLY A 80 -0.96 -10.38 23.54
C GLY A 80 -1.28 -8.99 22.98
N THR A 81 -2.54 -8.80 22.56
CA THR A 81 -3.06 -7.56 21.95
C THR A 81 -3.23 -6.40 22.92
N GLU A 82 -3.09 -6.63 24.23
CA GLU A 82 -3.33 -5.64 25.28
C GLU A 82 -2.23 -4.55 25.36
N VAL A 83 -1.10 -4.73 24.66
CA VAL A 83 0.06 -3.79 24.69
C VAL A 83 0.32 -3.10 23.34
N ALA A 84 -0.45 -3.42 22.29
CA ALA A 84 -0.11 -3.06 20.91
C ALA A 84 -1.18 -2.27 20.15
N ALA A 85 -1.94 -1.42 20.83
CA ALA A 85 -2.90 -0.47 20.24
C ALA A 85 -2.21 0.72 19.51
N GLY A 86 -1.05 0.47 18.88
CA GLY A 86 -0.26 1.49 18.20
C GLY A 86 0.09 1.02 16.80
N LYS A 87 -0.32 1.79 15.79
CA LYS A 87 0.10 1.64 14.41
C LYS A 87 1.55 2.09 14.27
N ARG A 88 2.48 1.30 14.80
CA ARG A 88 3.91 1.58 14.74
C ARG A 88 4.38 1.47 13.29
N SER A 89 4.43 2.60 12.60
CA SER A 89 5.18 2.74 11.35
C SER A 89 6.67 2.69 11.69
N ASP A 90 7.31 1.57 11.39
CA ASP A 90 8.70 1.32 11.71
C ASP A 90 9.64 1.56 10.52
N THR A 91 9.09 1.74 9.31
CA THR A 91 9.90 2.01 8.11
C THR A 91 9.13 2.88 7.13
N MET A 92 9.72 3.99 6.68
CA MET A 92 9.18 4.84 5.62
C MET A 92 10.22 5.00 4.51
N LEU A 93 9.84 4.64 3.28
CA LEU A 93 10.67 4.77 2.09
C LEU A 93 9.91 5.56 1.03
N LEU A 94 10.50 6.66 0.56
CA LEU A 94 10.03 7.36 -0.62
C LEU A 94 10.76 6.83 -1.85
N ILE A 95 10.02 6.20 -2.75
CA ILE A 95 10.52 5.65 -4.00
C ILE A 95 10.12 6.59 -5.13
N HIS A 96 11.09 7.19 -5.79
CA HIS A 96 10.91 7.99 -6.97
C HIS A 96 11.30 7.21 -8.22
N ILE A 97 10.35 7.02 -9.14
CA ILE A 97 10.60 6.44 -10.46
C ILE A 97 10.52 7.54 -11.50
N SER A 98 11.62 7.73 -12.21
CA SER A 98 11.76 8.71 -13.29
C SER A 98 10.66 8.61 -14.36
N LYS A 99 10.43 9.72 -15.06
CA LYS A 99 9.47 9.82 -16.17
C LYS A 99 9.68 8.75 -17.24
N LYS A 100 10.95 8.49 -17.58
CA LYS A 100 11.38 7.53 -18.62
C LYS A 100 11.45 6.09 -18.13
N ARG A 101 11.23 5.83 -16.83
CA ARG A 101 11.36 4.51 -16.18
C ARG A 101 12.76 3.89 -16.29
N ASP A 102 13.78 4.70 -16.53
CA ASP A 102 15.19 4.30 -16.67
C ASP A 102 15.98 4.40 -15.36
N LYS A 103 15.47 5.22 -14.41
CA LYS A 103 16.09 5.43 -13.10
C LYS A 103 15.06 5.36 -11.96
N ALA A 104 15.51 4.89 -10.80
CA ALA A 104 14.78 4.92 -9.55
C ALA A 104 15.69 5.43 -8.42
N ALA A 105 15.12 6.22 -7.51
CA ALA A 105 15.76 6.64 -6.26
C ALA A 105 14.91 6.19 -5.09
N ILE A 106 15.56 5.69 -4.04
CA ILE A 106 14.91 5.27 -2.80
C ILE A 106 15.50 6.10 -1.67
N ILE A 107 14.63 6.81 -0.96
CA ILE A 107 15.00 7.68 0.16
C ILE A 107 14.37 7.10 1.41
N SER A 108 15.20 6.74 2.38
CA SER A 108 14.70 6.35 3.69
C SER A 108 14.40 7.58 4.53
N ILE A 109 13.22 7.62 5.12
CA ILE A 109 12.80 8.66 6.06
C ILE A 109 12.87 8.05 7.46
N PRO A 110 13.80 8.51 8.32
CA PRO A 110 13.89 8.02 9.68
C PRO A 110 12.58 8.24 10.44
N ARG A 111 12.15 7.23 11.20
CA ARG A 111 10.89 7.23 11.96
C ARG A 111 10.73 8.43 12.90
N ASP A 112 11.84 8.85 13.49
CA ASP A 112 11.89 9.89 14.51
C ASP A 112 12.28 11.26 13.92
N THR A 113 12.20 11.41 12.59
CA THR A 113 12.39 12.70 11.92
C THR A 113 11.42 13.72 12.50
N TYR A 114 11.96 14.85 12.95
CA TYR A 114 11.16 15.94 13.51
C TYR A 114 10.52 16.73 12.36
N ALA A 115 9.20 16.74 12.31
CA ALA A 115 8.44 17.36 11.24
C ALA A 115 7.20 18.07 11.80
N LEU A 116 6.73 19.07 11.07
CA LEU A 116 5.43 19.67 11.33
C LEU A 116 4.34 18.68 10.91
N ILE A 117 3.51 18.27 11.86
CA ILE A 117 2.29 17.51 11.60
C ILE A 117 1.16 18.53 11.43
N PRO A 118 0.40 18.49 10.32
CA PRO A 118 -0.67 19.44 10.09
C PRO A 118 -1.81 19.28 11.11
N GLU A 119 -2.69 20.27 11.16
CA GLU A 119 -3.93 20.19 11.92
C GLU A 119 -4.73 18.96 11.47
N HIS A 120 -5.23 18.19 12.43
CA HIS A 120 -5.95 16.96 12.16
C HIS A 120 -6.94 16.62 13.26
N THR A 121 -7.90 15.76 12.94
CA THR A 121 -8.87 15.25 13.90
C THR A 121 -8.34 13.94 14.50
N SER A 122 -8.23 13.90 15.83
CA SER A 122 -7.92 12.70 16.61
C SER A 122 -8.95 11.58 16.38
N SER A 123 -8.58 10.34 16.69
CA SER A 123 -9.51 9.20 16.75
C SER A 123 -10.71 9.44 17.69
N SER A 124 -10.57 10.35 18.66
CA SER A 124 -11.64 10.78 19.57
C SER A 124 -12.53 11.90 19.03
N GLY A 125 -12.36 12.32 17.76
CA GLY A 125 -13.12 13.41 17.14
C GLY A 125 -12.67 14.82 17.52
N LYS A 126 -11.58 14.95 18.31
CA LYS A 126 -11.05 16.25 18.74
C LYS A 126 -10.10 16.82 17.69
N LEU A 127 -10.25 18.10 17.35
CA LEU A 127 -9.30 18.83 16.51
C LEU A 127 -7.99 19.07 17.29
N ILE A 128 -6.87 18.67 16.69
CA ILE A 128 -5.52 18.88 17.18
C ILE A 128 -4.85 19.91 16.27
N PRO A 129 -4.40 21.06 16.80
CA PRO A 129 -3.72 22.07 16.00
C PRO A 129 -2.39 21.54 15.46
N ALA A 130 -1.90 22.15 14.38
CA ALA A 130 -0.62 21.81 13.80
C ALA A 130 0.51 21.88 14.84
N THR A 131 1.32 20.82 14.92
CA THR A 131 2.35 20.69 15.97
C THR A 131 3.58 19.96 15.44
N HIS A 132 4.75 20.29 15.98
CA HIS A 132 5.97 19.57 15.62
C HIS A 132 6.11 18.30 16.47
N SER A 133 6.29 17.17 15.81
CA SER A 133 6.51 15.88 16.46
C SER A 133 7.37 14.98 15.57
N LYS A 134 7.62 13.76 16.04
CA LYS A 134 8.20 12.70 15.22
C LYS A 134 7.21 12.32 14.12
N ILE A 135 7.69 12.20 12.88
CA ILE A 135 6.86 11.92 11.71
C ILE A 135 6.04 10.62 11.83
N ASN A 136 6.52 9.62 12.57
CA ASN A 136 5.75 8.39 12.85
C ASN A 136 4.46 8.62 13.65
N SER A 137 4.34 9.75 14.32
CA SER A 137 3.16 10.11 15.09
C SER A 137 1.98 10.43 14.16
N ALA A 138 2.25 10.95 12.95
CA ALA A 138 1.21 11.21 11.94
C ALA A 138 0.43 9.93 11.58
N TYR A 139 1.14 8.81 11.35
CA TYR A 139 0.48 7.54 11.05
C TYR A 139 -0.28 6.96 12.25
N ASN A 140 0.24 7.15 13.48
CA ASN A 140 -0.44 6.72 14.69
C ASN A 140 -1.72 7.52 14.98
N TRP A 141 -1.71 8.82 14.72
CA TRP A 141 -2.83 9.71 15.05
C TRP A 141 -3.92 9.73 13.98
N GLY A 142 -3.55 9.73 12.70
CA GLY A 142 -4.49 9.90 11.59
C GLY A 142 -4.34 8.88 10.46
N GLY A 143 -3.51 7.84 10.63
CA GLY A 143 -3.30 6.80 9.61
C GLY A 143 -2.61 7.31 8.35
N ALA A 144 -2.87 6.64 7.22
CA ALA A 144 -2.27 7.00 5.94
C ALA A 144 -2.61 8.42 5.46
N PRO A 145 -3.85 8.94 5.61
CA PRO A 145 -4.20 10.29 5.16
C PRO A 145 -3.45 11.42 5.86
N LEU A 146 -3.08 11.25 7.13
CA LEU A 146 -2.32 12.28 7.86
C LEU A 146 -0.82 12.20 7.59
N LEU A 147 -0.32 11.04 7.18
CA LEU A 147 1.10 10.82 6.90
C LEU A 147 1.54 11.40 5.55
N ILE A 148 0.62 11.50 4.58
CA ILE A 148 0.88 11.90 3.19
C ILE A 148 0.60 13.39 3.00
#